data_AF-A0A960VJL9-F1
#
_entry.id   AF-A0A960VJL9-F1
#
_cell.length_a   1.000
_cell.length_b   1.000
_cell.length_c   1.000
_cell.angle_alpha   90.00
_cell.angle_beta   90.00
_cell.angle_gamma   90.00
#
_symmetry.space_group_name_H-M   'P 1'
#
loop_
_entity.id
_entity.type
_entity.pdbx_description
1 polymer ?
#
loop_
_entity_poly.entity_id
_entity_poly.type
_entity_poly.pdbx_seq_one_letter_code
_entity_poly.pdbx_strand_id
1 'polypeptide(L)'
;MPAARRPRRRVVVAVLVLGMALLAAGRWSHLINAMLPADCRPGRIPHATVAVDAAAFDALAAEVRDAAVADGFRADHVDYFADAGLRAYAGPATCLGCHAEVAWAGPDGAAHAEGLMANLLGSAHYRFFTTQHPNVYGFNGELADDFPMGKLNRPCPKPGSFAMTAWAELVVTAGGDTLSEGCGQCHIGGQYQAPLGEMMPLYLTLAAERDAIDCLICHSPLYDMDRKQVVRDANGRTRWGQDRGLRAALAVTTPTTGACLRCHQHNLGGDVYIENGHAEFAPSLTARGADRPRVLHPGSKRGTPFTPDWDVHAAAGLTCLDCHATEGHRIAKGTHTTTMMA
;
A
#
# COMPACT_ATOMS: atom_id res chain seq x y z
N MET A 1 66.42 15.93 22.74
CA MET A 1 65.03 15.89 23.23
C MET A 1 64.19 15.02 22.30
N PRO A 2 63.76 13.81 22.70
CA PRO A 2 63.00 12.95 21.80
C PRO A 2 61.52 13.39 21.78
N ALA A 3 61.07 13.85 20.62
CA ALA A 3 59.68 14.20 20.35
C ALA A 3 58.82 12.93 20.35
N ALA A 4 58.26 12.61 21.52
CA ALA A 4 57.49 11.40 21.73
C ALA A 4 56.09 11.47 21.10
N ARG A 5 55.87 10.55 20.15
CA ARG A 5 54.63 9.78 19.93
C ARG A 5 53.29 10.51 20.19
N ARG A 6 52.84 11.34 19.23
CA ARG A 6 51.42 11.79 19.12
C ARG A 6 50.50 11.06 18.10
N PRO A 7 50.89 10.03 17.31
CA PRO A 7 50.01 9.47 16.28
C PRO A 7 48.83 8.67 16.86
N ARG A 8 48.99 8.05 18.04
CA ARG A 8 47.93 7.21 18.66
C ARG A 8 46.65 7.99 19.00
N ARG A 9 46.75 9.23 19.49
CA ARG A 9 45.56 10.03 19.83
C ARG A 9 44.73 10.40 18.60
N ARG A 10 45.39 10.75 17.49
CA ARG A 10 44.70 11.10 16.23
C ARG A 10 43.99 9.88 15.63
N VAL A 11 44.62 8.71 15.64
CA VAL A 11 44.01 7.46 15.17
C VAL A 11 42.80 7.08 16.04
N VAL A 12 42.91 7.15 17.36
CA VAL A 12 41.79 6.86 18.26
C VAL A 12 40.61 7.81 18.03
N VAL A 13 40.85 9.12 17.91
CA VAL A 13 39.78 10.08 17.61
C VAL A 13 39.14 9.80 16.26
N ALA A 14 39.92 9.53 15.21
CA ALA A 14 39.38 9.21 13.88
C ALA A 14 38.52 7.94 13.90
N VAL A 15 38.96 6.89 14.59
CA VAL A 15 38.18 5.64 14.76
C VAL A 15 36.89 5.89 15.52
N LEU A 16 36.91 6.71 16.59
CA LEU A 16 35.71 7.06 17.34
C LEU A 16 34.73 7.88 16.50
N VAL A 17 35.20 8.87 15.74
CA VAL A 17 34.36 9.68 14.85
C VAL A 17 33.73 8.82 13.77
N LEU A 18 34.52 7.95 13.11
CA LEU A 18 34.00 7.03 12.10
C LEU A 18 32.99 6.05 12.72
N GLY A 19 33.29 5.51 13.90
CA GLY A 19 32.39 4.63 14.65
C GLY A 19 31.05 5.32 14.97
N MET A 20 31.08 6.56 15.46
CA MET A 20 29.86 7.35 15.71
C MET A 20 29.10 7.65 14.42
N ALA A 21 29.78 7.98 13.33
CA ALA A 21 29.16 8.25 12.04
C ALA A 21 28.46 6.99 11.48
N LEU A 22 29.11 5.82 11.56
CA LEU A 22 28.52 4.55 11.16
C LEU A 22 27.33 4.15 12.04
N LEU A 23 27.42 4.37 13.35
CA LEU A 23 26.30 4.14 14.28
C LEU A 23 25.12 5.07 13.98
N ALA A 24 25.39 6.35 13.72
CA ALA A 24 24.38 7.33 13.36
C ALA A 24 23.73 6.96 12.02
N ALA A 25 24.51 6.59 11.01
CA ALA A 25 24.01 6.14 9.72
C ALA A 25 23.16 4.86 9.85
N GLY A 26 23.63 3.85 10.59
CA GLY A 26 22.91 2.60 10.83
C GLY A 26 21.63 2.76 11.68
N ARG A 27 21.48 3.88 12.40
CA ARG A 27 20.29 4.20 13.19
C ARG A 27 19.54 5.43 12.70
N TRP A 28 19.86 5.93 11.52
CA TRP A 28 19.36 7.21 11.04
C TRP A 28 17.83 7.24 10.97
N SER A 29 17.21 6.18 10.44
CA SER A 29 15.75 6.05 10.36
C SER A 29 15.08 5.97 11.73
N HIS A 30 15.74 5.35 12.71
CA HIS A 30 15.26 5.36 14.09
C HIS A 30 15.36 6.75 14.74
N LEU A 31 16.43 7.51 14.43
CA LEU A 31 16.57 8.90 14.88
C LEU A 31 15.51 9.81 14.25
N ILE A 32 15.26 9.67 12.95
CA ILE A 32 14.16 10.36 12.26
C ILE A 32 12.84 10.09 12.97
N ASN A 33 12.50 8.82 13.21
CA ASN A 33 11.26 8.47 13.88
C ASN A 33 11.20 8.97 15.33
N ALA A 34 12.32 9.05 16.04
CA ALA A 34 12.35 9.63 17.39
C ALA A 34 12.03 11.13 17.40
N MET A 35 12.26 11.84 16.30
CA MET A 35 11.90 13.25 16.14
C MET A 35 10.43 13.46 15.75
N LEU A 36 9.74 12.43 15.26
CA LEU A 36 8.31 12.49 14.96
C LEU A 36 7.48 12.46 16.27
N PRO A 37 6.26 13.05 16.26
CA PRO A 37 5.27 12.83 17.30
C PRO A 37 5.05 11.33 17.57
N ALA A 38 4.86 10.94 18.83
CA ALA A 38 4.86 9.54 19.25
C ALA A 38 3.77 8.70 18.55
N ASP A 39 2.62 9.32 18.30
CA ASP A 39 1.47 8.81 17.55
C ASP A 39 1.72 8.67 16.05
N CYS A 40 2.74 9.33 15.50
CA CYS A 40 3.17 9.20 14.11
C CYS A 40 4.29 8.17 13.88
N ARG A 41 4.89 7.62 14.94
CA ARG A 41 6.04 6.70 14.80
C ARG A 41 5.63 5.31 14.35
N PRO A 42 6.37 4.63 13.46
CA PRO A 42 6.10 3.23 13.17
C PRO A 42 6.05 2.38 14.43
N GLY A 43 5.08 1.46 14.48
CA GLY A 43 4.92 0.53 15.59
C GLY A 43 4.81 -0.90 15.10
N ARG A 44 5.18 -1.85 15.96
CA ARG A 44 4.90 -3.27 15.69
C ARG A 44 3.40 -3.49 15.81
N ILE A 45 2.79 -3.95 14.72
CA ILE A 45 1.37 -4.27 14.66
C ILE A 45 1.26 -5.78 14.74
N PRO A 46 0.72 -6.34 15.83
CA PRO A 46 0.46 -7.76 15.90
C PRO A 46 -0.71 -8.09 14.96
N HIS A 47 -0.46 -8.97 14.00
CA HIS A 47 -1.51 -9.58 13.20
C HIS A 47 -1.78 -10.97 13.77
N ALA A 48 -3.04 -11.27 14.09
CA ALA A 48 -3.41 -12.61 14.51
C ALA A 48 -3.25 -13.56 13.32
N THR A 49 -2.29 -14.48 13.42
CA THR A 49 -2.11 -15.56 12.45
C THR A 49 -2.86 -16.77 12.95
N VAL A 50 -3.94 -17.13 12.24
CA VAL A 50 -4.74 -18.32 12.55
C VAL A 50 -4.30 -19.44 11.63
N ALA A 51 -3.62 -20.44 12.20
CA ALA A 51 -3.35 -21.67 11.49
C ALA A 51 -4.60 -22.54 11.44
N VAL A 52 -4.83 -23.17 10.29
CA VAL A 52 -5.91 -24.15 10.11
C VAL A 52 -5.34 -25.56 10.08
N ASP A 53 -6.16 -26.55 10.41
CA ASP A 53 -5.79 -27.95 10.20
C ASP A 53 -5.90 -28.34 8.71
N ALA A 54 -5.54 -29.58 8.39
CA ALA A 54 -5.56 -30.07 7.01
C ALA A 54 -6.98 -30.07 6.41
N ALA A 55 -7.99 -30.48 7.19
CA ALA A 55 -9.36 -30.55 6.69
C ALA A 55 -9.93 -29.16 6.39
N ALA A 56 -9.69 -28.19 7.27
CA ALA A 56 -10.06 -26.80 7.06
C ALA A 56 -9.28 -26.14 5.91
N PHE A 57 -8.00 -26.51 5.72
CA PHE A 57 -7.25 -26.09 4.53
C PHE A 57 -7.88 -26.63 3.25
N ASP A 58 -8.18 -27.92 3.19
CA ASP A 58 -8.74 -28.56 1.99
C ASP A 58 -10.12 -27.98 1.63
N ALA A 59 -10.92 -27.64 2.65
CA ALA A 59 -12.19 -26.95 2.45
C ALA A 59 -12.00 -25.54 1.84
N LEU A 60 -11.07 -24.74 2.38
CA LEU A 60 -10.72 -23.42 1.84
C LEU A 60 -10.14 -23.53 0.43
N ALA A 61 -9.30 -24.53 0.17
CA ALA A 61 -8.71 -24.81 -1.13
C ALA A 61 -9.79 -25.09 -2.18
N ALA A 62 -10.78 -25.93 -1.85
CA ALA A 62 -11.91 -26.21 -2.73
C ALA A 62 -12.72 -24.93 -3.01
N GLU A 63 -13.07 -24.17 -1.97
CA GLU A 63 -13.80 -22.90 -2.11
C GLU A 63 -13.08 -21.91 -3.03
N VAL A 64 -11.76 -21.75 -2.86
CA VAL A 64 -10.95 -20.84 -3.69
C VAL A 64 -10.89 -21.31 -5.14
N ARG A 65 -10.79 -22.63 -5.39
CA ARG A 65 -10.80 -23.15 -6.76
C ARG A 65 -12.16 -22.96 -7.44
N ASP A 66 -13.26 -23.17 -6.71
CA ASP A 66 -14.60 -22.93 -7.25
C ASP A 66 -14.79 -21.45 -7.61
N ALA A 67 -14.36 -20.54 -6.73
CA ALA A 67 -14.35 -19.10 -7.01
C ALA A 67 -13.44 -18.74 -8.20
N ALA A 68 -12.28 -19.38 -8.33
CA ALA A 68 -11.36 -19.17 -9.44
C ALA A 68 -11.97 -19.55 -10.79
N VAL A 69 -12.75 -20.64 -10.85
CA VAL A 69 -13.50 -21.02 -12.04
C VAL A 69 -14.61 -20.01 -12.34
N ALA A 70 -15.36 -19.57 -11.32
CA ALA A 70 -16.46 -18.63 -11.47
C ALA A 70 -15.99 -17.24 -11.96
N ASP A 71 -14.90 -16.73 -11.38
CA ASP A 71 -14.43 -15.37 -11.60
C ASP A 71 -13.26 -15.30 -12.62
N GLY A 72 -12.83 -16.43 -13.16
CA GLY A 72 -11.85 -16.51 -14.24
C GLY A 72 -10.41 -16.15 -13.83
N PHE A 73 -9.97 -16.52 -12.62
CA PHE A 73 -8.58 -16.34 -12.17
C PHE A 73 -7.87 -17.66 -11.92
N ARG A 74 -6.54 -17.61 -11.72
CA ARG A 74 -5.73 -18.79 -11.41
C ARG A 74 -5.60 -19.01 -9.91
N ALA A 75 -5.82 -20.24 -9.45
CA ALA A 75 -5.71 -20.63 -8.04
C ALA A 75 -4.39 -21.36 -7.72
N ASP A 76 -3.29 -21.04 -8.42
CA ASP A 76 -2.00 -21.74 -8.25
C ASP A 76 -1.47 -21.68 -6.80
N HIS A 77 -1.81 -20.61 -6.06
CA HIS A 77 -1.38 -20.45 -4.67
C HIS A 77 -2.02 -21.46 -3.72
N VAL A 78 -3.12 -22.12 -4.11
CA VAL A 78 -3.64 -23.27 -3.35
C VAL A 78 -2.60 -24.39 -3.31
N ASP A 79 -2.02 -24.70 -4.48
CA ASP A 79 -1.01 -25.75 -4.61
C ASP A 79 0.31 -25.32 -3.96
N TYR A 80 0.78 -24.09 -4.19
CA TYR A 80 2.02 -23.60 -3.56
C TYR A 80 1.95 -23.61 -2.03
N PHE A 81 0.82 -23.22 -1.43
CA PHE A 81 0.66 -23.28 0.01
C PHE A 81 0.61 -24.72 0.52
N ALA A 82 -0.06 -25.62 -0.20
CA ALA A 82 -0.11 -27.03 0.17
C ALA A 82 1.29 -27.66 0.14
N ASP A 83 2.05 -27.46 -0.93
CA ASP A 83 3.39 -28.01 -1.13
C ASP A 83 4.40 -27.48 -0.10
N ALA A 84 4.29 -26.20 0.25
CA ALA A 84 5.14 -25.57 1.27
C ALA A 84 4.68 -25.87 2.71
N GLY A 85 3.57 -26.61 2.91
CA GLY A 85 3.01 -26.88 4.23
C GLY A 85 2.49 -25.63 4.95
N LEU A 86 2.16 -24.57 4.21
CA LEU A 86 1.68 -23.31 4.77
C LEU A 86 0.19 -23.41 5.10
N ARG A 87 -0.12 -23.37 6.40
CA ARG A 87 -1.50 -23.43 6.93
C ARG A 87 -1.97 -22.12 7.55
N ALA A 88 -1.21 -21.05 7.38
CA ALA A 88 -1.56 -19.73 7.90
C ALA A 88 -0.90 -18.64 7.04
N TYR A 89 -1.46 -17.43 7.11
CA TYR A 89 -0.87 -16.25 6.48
C TYR A 89 -0.31 -15.29 7.55
N ALA A 90 1.00 -15.06 7.52
CA ALA A 90 1.73 -14.21 8.46
C ALA A 90 2.10 -12.84 7.84
N GLY A 91 1.32 -12.39 6.86
CA GLY A 91 1.58 -11.16 6.14
C GLY A 91 2.73 -11.29 5.12
N PRO A 92 3.52 -10.22 4.89
CA PRO A 92 4.57 -10.21 3.87
C PRO A 92 5.62 -11.31 4.08
N ALA A 93 5.88 -11.71 5.33
CA ALA A 93 6.83 -12.78 5.63
C ALA A 93 6.48 -14.10 4.94
N THR A 94 5.19 -14.44 4.80
CA THR A 94 4.74 -15.63 4.06
C THR A 94 5.09 -15.49 2.57
N CYS A 95 4.79 -14.34 1.96
CA CYS A 95 5.04 -14.10 0.53
C CYS A 95 6.55 -14.09 0.23
N LEU A 96 7.34 -13.41 1.08
CA LEU A 96 8.79 -13.25 0.91
C LEU A 96 9.56 -14.57 1.05
N GLY A 97 8.94 -15.63 1.60
CA GLY A 97 9.51 -16.98 1.61
C GLY A 97 9.75 -17.53 0.21
N CYS A 98 8.93 -17.13 -0.77
CA CYS A 98 9.06 -17.54 -2.18
C CYS A 98 9.35 -16.35 -3.12
N HIS A 99 8.93 -15.14 -2.76
CA HIS A 99 9.05 -13.92 -3.57
C HIS A 99 10.03 -12.93 -2.94
N ALA A 100 11.26 -13.36 -2.67
CA ALA A 100 12.30 -12.46 -2.17
C ALA A 100 12.70 -11.41 -3.22
N GLU A 101 12.60 -11.77 -4.49
CA GLU A 101 12.89 -10.94 -5.65
C GLU A 101 11.65 -10.83 -6.56
N VAL A 102 11.61 -9.75 -7.33
CA VAL A 102 10.66 -9.54 -8.42
C VAL A 102 11.44 -9.37 -9.71
N ALA A 103 10.98 -10.03 -10.77
CA ALA A 103 11.57 -9.95 -12.11
C ALA A 103 10.55 -9.40 -13.12
N TRP A 104 11.03 -8.64 -14.09
CA TRP A 104 10.20 -8.07 -15.16
C TRP A 104 11.02 -7.87 -16.44
N ALA A 105 10.33 -7.71 -17.56
CA ALA A 105 10.92 -7.27 -18.82
C ALA A 105 10.81 -5.74 -18.93
N GLY A 106 11.92 -5.07 -19.19
CA GLY A 106 11.96 -3.63 -19.41
C GLY A 106 11.35 -3.24 -20.76
N PRO A 107 11.15 -1.93 -21.01
CA PRO A 107 10.68 -1.43 -22.31
C PRO A 107 11.60 -1.77 -23.49
N ASP A 108 12.88 -2.01 -23.20
CA ASP A 108 13.91 -2.46 -24.14
C ASP A 108 13.93 -4.00 -24.34
N GLY A 109 13.04 -4.72 -23.66
CA GLY A 109 12.98 -6.18 -23.65
C GLY A 109 14.04 -6.84 -22.75
N ALA A 110 14.87 -6.07 -22.04
CA ALA A 110 15.86 -6.62 -21.14
C ALA A 110 15.19 -7.21 -19.89
N ALA A 111 15.73 -8.33 -19.39
CA ALA A 111 15.28 -8.90 -18.13
C ALA A 111 15.91 -8.14 -16.96
N HIS A 112 15.07 -7.73 -16.01
CA HIS A 112 15.49 -7.08 -14.77
C HIS A 112 15.01 -7.89 -13.57
N ALA A 113 15.75 -7.80 -12.46
CA ALA A 113 15.35 -8.34 -11.17
C ALA A 113 15.83 -7.43 -10.03
N GLU A 114 15.02 -7.32 -8.98
CA GLU A 114 15.33 -6.54 -7.78
C GLU A 114 14.70 -7.23 -6.57
N GLY A 115 15.25 -7.01 -5.36
CA GLY A 115 14.59 -7.42 -4.13
C GLY A 115 13.16 -6.85 -4.06
N LEU A 116 12.16 -7.74 -3.93
CA LEU A 116 10.74 -7.39 -4.05
C LEU A 116 10.36 -6.23 -3.14
N MET A 117 10.81 -6.30 -1.89
CA MET A 117 10.48 -5.29 -0.89
C MET A 117 11.14 -3.94 -1.22
N ALA A 118 12.38 -3.92 -1.72
CA ALA A 118 13.03 -2.68 -2.13
C ALA A 118 12.29 -2.04 -3.31
N ASN A 119 11.88 -2.85 -4.28
CA ASN A 119 11.13 -2.41 -5.44
C ASN A 119 9.75 -1.83 -5.06
N LEU A 120 9.01 -2.53 -4.19
CA LEU A 120 7.71 -2.10 -3.68
C LEU A 120 7.80 -0.81 -2.85
N LEU A 121 8.74 -0.73 -1.92
CA LEU A 121 8.95 0.45 -1.07
C LEU A 121 9.42 1.67 -1.87
N GLY A 122 10.08 1.46 -3.01
CA GLY A 122 10.43 2.52 -3.95
C GLY A 122 9.27 3.04 -4.79
N SER A 123 8.10 2.38 -4.75
CA SER A 123 6.94 2.74 -5.58
C SER A 123 6.14 3.92 -5.01
N ALA A 124 5.38 4.58 -5.89
CA ALA A 124 4.42 5.60 -5.49
C ALA A 124 3.27 5.04 -4.62
N HIS A 125 2.93 3.76 -4.77
CA HIS A 125 1.89 3.11 -3.97
C HIS A 125 2.30 2.99 -2.50
N TYR A 126 3.57 2.69 -2.23
CA TYR A 126 4.09 2.73 -0.86
C TYR A 126 4.39 4.16 -0.42
N ARG A 127 5.25 4.91 -1.12
CA ARG A 127 5.69 6.24 -0.65
C ARG A 127 4.56 7.26 -0.57
N PHE A 128 3.52 7.06 -1.37
CA PHE A 128 2.37 7.95 -1.52
C PHE A 128 2.71 9.30 -2.17
N PHE A 129 3.90 9.39 -2.76
CA PHE A 129 4.40 10.48 -3.60
C PHE A 129 5.43 9.97 -4.61
N THR A 130 5.73 10.80 -5.61
CA THR A 130 6.93 10.69 -6.45
C THR A 130 7.71 12.00 -6.32
N THR A 131 8.98 11.99 -6.73
CA THR A 131 9.82 13.21 -6.81
C THR A 131 10.03 13.69 -8.24
N GLN A 132 9.81 12.81 -9.21
CA GLN A 132 9.88 13.12 -10.64
C GLN A 132 8.46 13.27 -11.18
N HIS A 133 8.22 14.37 -11.89
CA HIS A 133 6.92 14.79 -12.39
C HIS A 133 7.04 15.33 -13.82
N PRO A 134 7.27 14.46 -14.82
CA PRO A 134 7.48 14.89 -16.21
C PRO A 134 6.23 15.51 -16.86
N ASN A 135 5.10 15.57 -16.14
CA ASN A 135 3.80 15.98 -16.65
C ASN A 135 2.93 16.73 -15.64
N VAL A 136 3.55 17.37 -14.63
CA VAL A 136 2.85 18.24 -13.69
C VAL A 136 3.37 19.66 -13.86
N TYR A 137 2.48 20.60 -14.13
CA TYR A 137 2.83 22.00 -14.34
C TYR A 137 2.17 22.87 -13.28
N GLY A 138 2.91 23.85 -12.78
CA GLY A 138 2.39 24.87 -11.87
C GLY A 138 1.49 25.87 -12.58
N PHE A 139 0.83 26.74 -11.81
CA PHE A 139 0.00 27.82 -12.37
C PHE A 139 0.80 28.86 -13.17
N ASN A 140 2.12 28.90 -12.98
CA ASN A 140 3.04 29.69 -13.80
C ASN A 140 3.36 29.04 -15.15
N GLY A 141 2.82 27.86 -15.46
CA GLY A 141 3.09 27.11 -16.69
C GLY A 141 4.45 26.40 -16.71
N GLU A 142 5.21 26.46 -15.62
CA GLU A 142 6.49 25.76 -15.49
C GLU A 142 6.29 24.35 -14.94
N LEU A 143 7.20 23.44 -15.28
CA LEU A 143 7.18 22.09 -14.74
C LEU A 143 7.39 22.14 -13.22
N ALA A 144 6.47 21.54 -12.47
CA ALA A 144 6.58 21.38 -11.03
C ALA A 144 7.23 20.02 -10.74
N ASP A 145 8.57 20.00 -10.71
CA ASP A 145 9.40 18.79 -10.61
C ASP A 145 10.47 18.90 -9.50
N ASP A 146 11.15 17.80 -9.19
CA ASP A 146 12.25 17.69 -8.22
C ASP A 146 11.88 17.94 -6.74
N PHE A 147 10.64 17.64 -6.35
CA PHE A 147 10.25 17.63 -4.93
C PHE A 147 9.20 16.55 -4.64
N PRO A 148 9.10 16.02 -3.41
CA PRO A 148 8.05 15.06 -3.05
C PRO A 148 6.65 15.63 -3.28
N MET A 149 5.91 15.06 -4.23
CA MET A 149 4.51 15.42 -4.49
C MET A 149 3.66 14.17 -4.75
N GLY A 150 2.51 14.10 -4.09
CA GLY A 150 1.52 13.05 -4.30
C GLY A 150 0.36 13.15 -3.33
N LYS A 151 -0.30 12.02 -3.09
CA LYS A 151 -1.42 11.97 -2.15
C LYS A 151 -0.98 12.21 -0.70
N LEU A 152 0.31 12.03 -0.38
CA LEU A 152 0.87 12.32 0.94
C LEU A 152 0.67 13.77 1.39
N ASN A 153 0.91 14.73 0.49
CA ASN A 153 0.85 16.17 0.75
C ASN A 153 -0.26 16.90 -0.02
N ARG A 154 -1.12 16.16 -0.75
CA ARG A 154 -2.27 16.73 -1.43
C ARG A 154 -3.42 16.96 -0.46
N PRO A 155 -3.98 18.18 -0.36
CA PRO A 155 -5.16 18.42 0.45
C PRO A 155 -6.33 17.58 -0.07
N CYS A 156 -7.15 17.08 0.84
CA CYS A 156 -8.46 16.51 0.53
C CYS A 156 -9.51 17.65 0.46
N PRO A 157 -10.61 17.51 -0.32
CA PRO A 157 -11.73 18.45 -0.25
C PRO A 157 -12.32 18.60 1.16
N LYS A 158 -12.12 17.61 2.05
CA LYS A 158 -12.37 17.76 3.49
C LYS A 158 -11.41 18.81 4.07
N PRO A 159 -11.90 19.96 4.56
CA PRO A 159 -11.05 21.04 5.05
C PRO A 159 -10.03 20.55 6.08
N GLY A 160 -8.76 20.93 5.90
CA GLY A 160 -7.66 20.58 6.81
C GLY A 160 -7.20 19.12 6.78
N SER A 161 -7.72 18.29 5.88
CA SER A 161 -7.35 16.87 5.81
C SER A 161 -6.24 16.62 4.80
N PHE A 162 -5.07 16.27 5.30
CA PHE A 162 -3.95 15.70 4.56
C PHE A 162 -3.77 14.25 5.00
N ALA A 163 -3.05 13.44 4.22
CA ALA A 163 -2.73 12.08 4.66
C ALA A 163 -1.99 12.06 6.00
N MET A 164 -1.22 13.12 6.29
CA MET A 164 -0.48 13.29 7.53
C MET A 164 -1.34 13.64 8.75
N THR A 165 -2.54 14.21 8.54
CA THR A 165 -3.42 14.68 9.64
C THR A 165 -4.70 13.87 9.77
N ALA A 166 -5.06 13.08 8.77
CA ALA A 166 -6.25 12.25 8.76
C ALA A 166 -5.94 10.90 8.11
N TRP A 167 -5.16 10.07 8.80
CA TRP A 167 -4.72 8.78 8.26
C TRP A 167 -5.76 7.70 8.47
N ALA A 168 -6.13 7.44 9.73
CA ALA A 168 -7.04 6.39 10.17
C ALA A 168 -7.88 6.89 11.34
N GLU A 169 -9.03 7.45 11.04
CA GLU A 169 -9.90 8.17 11.97
C GLU A 169 -11.20 7.42 12.23
N LEU A 170 -11.62 7.41 13.49
CA LEU A 170 -12.96 6.99 13.89
C LEU A 170 -13.84 8.22 14.04
N VAL A 171 -14.93 8.27 13.27
CA VAL A 171 -15.87 9.39 13.29
C VAL A 171 -17.17 8.92 13.92
N VAL A 172 -17.58 9.55 15.02
CA VAL A 172 -18.87 9.27 15.65
C VAL A 172 -19.92 10.23 15.10
N THR A 173 -21.00 9.71 14.52
CA THR A 173 -22.10 10.51 13.98
C THR A 173 -22.94 11.08 15.12
N ALA A 174 -23.79 12.08 14.81
CA ALA A 174 -24.76 12.59 15.78
C ALA A 174 -25.75 11.50 16.27
N GLY A 175 -25.97 10.46 15.47
CA GLY A 175 -26.81 9.31 15.82
C GLY A 175 -26.10 8.26 16.68
N GLY A 176 -24.79 8.41 16.93
CA GLY A 176 -23.99 7.47 17.72
C GLY A 176 -23.27 6.39 16.92
N ASP A 177 -23.49 6.31 15.60
CA ASP A 177 -22.77 5.36 14.74
C ASP A 177 -21.28 5.72 14.69
N THR A 178 -20.42 4.71 14.63
CA THR A 178 -18.98 4.91 14.44
C THR A 178 -18.60 4.53 13.01
N LEU A 179 -18.01 5.47 12.27
CA LEU A 179 -17.58 5.31 10.89
C LEU A 179 -16.05 5.29 10.79
N SER A 180 -15.55 4.63 9.75
CA SER A 180 -14.13 4.65 9.38
C SER A 180 -13.85 5.74 8.36
N GLU A 181 -12.86 6.58 8.59
CA GLU A 181 -12.46 7.68 7.70
C GLU A 181 -10.94 7.81 7.65
N GLY A 182 -10.41 8.43 6.60
CA GLY A 182 -9.00 8.81 6.50
C GLY A 182 -8.33 8.37 5.20
N CYS A 183 -7.24 9.05 4.88
CA CYS A 183 -6.51 8.86 3.62
C CYS A 183 -5.83 7.49 3.50
N GLY A 184 -5.57 6.82 4.63
CA GLY A 184 -4.92 5.51 4.66
C GLY A 184 -5.80 4.36 4.14
N GLN A 185 -7.10 4.60 3.91
CA GLN A 185 -8.03 3.60 3.39
C GLN A 185 -7.49 2.88 2.16
N CYS A 186 -6.88 3.66 1.27
CA CYS A 186 -6.40 3.19 -0.02
C CYS A 186 -4.89 2.91 -0.03
N HIS A 187 -4.23 2.95 1.12
CA HIS A 187 -2.80 2.71 1.20
C HIS A 187 -2.49 1.23 1.43
N ILE A 188 -1.38 0.79 0.85
CA ILE A 188 -0.91 -0.60 0.93
C ILE A 188 -0.15 -0.90 2.23
N GLY A 189 0.18 0.12 3.03
CA GLY A 189 0.76 -0.01 4.36
C GLY A 189 -0.31 -0.04 5.45
N GLY A 190 -0.08 -0.81 6.50
CA GLY A 190 -0.97 -0.93 7.66
C GLY A 190 -0.55 -0.11 8.88
N GLN A 191 0.47 0.73 8.75
CA GLN A 191 1.00 1.50 9.87
C GLN A 191 -0.02 2.52 10.42
N TYR A 192 0.25 3.00 11.63
CA TYR A 192 -0.58 3.97 12.34
C TYR A 192 -0.63 5.35 11.69
N GLN A 193 0.29 5.63 10.76
CA GLN A 193 0.41 6.90 10.07
C GLN A 193 0.92 6.66 8.64
N ALA A 194 0.73 7.66 7.77
CA ALA A 194 1.36 7.73 6.47
C ALA A 194 2.90 7.57 6.58
N PRO A 195 3.60 7.13 5.52
CA PRO A 195 5.04 6.85 5.54
C PRO A 195 5.86 8.15 5.52
N LEU A 196 5.72 9.00 6.55
CA LEU A 196 6.36 10.31 6.66
C LEU A 196 7.89 10.22 6.66
N GLY A 197 8.44 9.11 7.15
CA GLY A 197 9.87 8.84 7.11
C GLY A 197 10.42 8.88 5.69
N GLU A 198 9.67 8.41 4.69
CA GLU A 198 10.12 8.38 3.27
C GLU A 198 10.37 9.78 2.70
N MET A 199 9.79 10.84 3.28
CA MET A 199 10.08 12.23 2.88
C MET A 199 11.42 12.74 3.43
N MET A 200 12.01 12.04 4.40
CA MET A 200 13.22 12.48 5.08
C MET A 200 14.47 11.94 4.36
N PRO A 201 15.51 12.77 4.16
CA PRO A 201 16.73 12.34 3.50
C PRO A 201 17.34 11.09 4.16
N LEU A 202 17.74 10.12 3.35
CA LEU A 202 18.40 8.87 3.76
C LEU A 202 17.56 7.97 4.69
N TYR A 203 16.24 8.19 4.79
CA TYR A 203 15.38 7.26 5.51
C TYR A 203 15.35 5.90 4.81
N LEU A 204 15.36 4.83 5.61
CA LEU A 204 15.18 3.45 5.19
C LEU A 204 13.98 2.92 5.96
N THR A 205 13.02 2.36 5.22
CA THR A 205 11.83 1.77 5.80
C THR A 205 12.19 0.71 6.86
N LEU A 206 11.62 0.84 8.06
CA LEU A 206 11.89 -0.07 9.16
C LEU A 206 11.20 -1.42 8.98
N ALA A 207 11.66 -2.43 9.72
CA ALA A 207 11.03 -3.76 9.73
C ALA A 207 9.53 -3.68 10.06
N ALA A 208 9.15 -2.92 11.10
CA ALA A 208 7.74 -2.80 11.48
C ALA A 208 6.85 -2.26 10.35
N GLU A 209 7.35 -1.33 9.55
CA GLU A 209 6.62 -0.78 8.41
C GLU A 209 6.49 -1.81 7.29
N ARG A 210 7.57 -2.55 7.00
CA ARG A 210 7.57 -3.66 6.04
C ARG A 210 6.59 -4.77 6.44
N ASP A 211 6.58 -5.15 7.70
CA ASP A 211 5.69 -6.21 8.22
C ASP A 211 4.21 -5.82 8.09
N ALA A 212 3.92 -4.52 8.15
CA ALA A 212 2.56 -3.98 8.04
C ALA A 212 2.05 -3.87 6.60
N ILE A 213 2.84 -4.24 5.57
CA ILE A 213 2.39 -4.18 4.18
C ILE A 213 1.26 -5.17 3.92
N ASP A 214 0.24 -4.69 3.22
CA ASP A 214 -0.89 -5.45 2.71
C ASP A 214 -0.61 -5.89 1.28
N CYS A 215 -0.13 -7.12 1.10
CA CYS A 215 0.07 -7.68 -0.23
C CYS A 215 -1.28 -8.06 -0.89
N LEU A 216 -2.27 -8.43 -0.08
CA LEU A 216 -3.49 -9.07 -0.57
C LEU A 216 -4.47 -8.04 -1.16
N ILE A 217 -4.42 -6.77 -0.73
CA ILE A 217 -5.28 -5.71 -1.28
C ILE A 217 -5.13 -5.53 -2.79
N CYS A 218 -3.97 -5.85 -3.35
CA CYS A 218 -3.73 -5.82 -4.80
C CYS A 218 -3.79 -7.20 -5.44
N HIS A 219 -3.30 -8.24 -4.76
CA HIS A 219 -3.09 -9.54 -5.40
C HIS A 219 -4.21 -10.54 -5.20
N SER A 220 -5.10 -10.35 -4.22
CA SER A 220 -6.19 -11.30 -3.98
C SER A 220 -7.48 -10.80 -4.61
N PRO A 221 -8.11 -11.53 -5.54
CA PRO A 221 -9.46 -11.21 -6.02
C PRO A 221 -10.50 -11.42 -4.90
N LEU A 222 -10.21 -12.34 -3.97
CA LEU A 222 -11.06 -12.70 -2.83
C LEU A 222 -10.78 -11.89 -1.55
N TYR A 223 -10.09 -10.76 -1.66
CA TYR A 223 -9.84 -9.85 -0.53
C TYR A 223 -11.15 -9.36 0.09
N ASP A 224 -11.31 -9.56 1.39
CA ASP A 224 -12.45 -9.09 2.15
C ASP A 224 -12.34 -7.58 2.46
N MET A 225 -13.00 -6.77 1.62
CA MET A 225 -13.05 -5.32 1.81
C MET A 225 -13.81 -4.91 3.07
N ASP A 226 -14.64 -5.78 3.67
CA ASP A 226 -15.31 -5.44 4.92
C ASP A 226 -14.33 -5.39 6.12
N ARG A 227 -13.16 -6.02 5.99
CA ARG A 227 -12.07 -5.93 6.99
C ARG A 227 -11.25 -4.65 6.89
N LYS A 228 -11.35 -3.91 5.79
CA LYS A 228 -10.65 -2.62 5.59
C LYS A 228 -11.40 -1.52 6.35
N GLN A 229 -11.32 -1.54 7.68
CA GLN A 229 -11.93 -0.55 8.58
C GLN A 229 -10.89 0.02 9.53
N VAL A 230 -11.15 1.19 10.11
CA VAL A 230 -10.28 1.72 11.15
C VAL A 230 -10.46 0.89 12.42
N VAL A 231 -9.34 0.38 12.93
CA VAL A 231 -9.26 -0.37 14.18
C VAL A 231 -8.41 0.40 15.18
N ARG A 232 -8.76 0.29 16.46
CA ARG A 232 -7.97 0.81 17.57
C ARG A 232 -7.24 -0.34 18.24
N ASP A 233 -5.91 -0.31 18.22
CA ASP A 233 -5.10 -1.33 18.88
C ASP A 233 -5.01 -1.06 20.40
N ALA A 234 -4.51 -2.04 21.16
CA ALA A 234 -4.41 -1.96 22.63
C ALA A 234 -3.56 -0.79 23.16
N ASN A 235 -2.67 -0.24 22.32
CA ASN A 235 -1.88 0.96 22.62
C ASN A 235 -2.65 2.28 22.42
N GLY A 236 -3.94 2.21 22.10
CA GLY A 236 -4.83 3.36 21.87
C GLY A 236 -4.74 3.99 20.48
N ARG A 237 -3.76 3.58 19.65
CA ARG A 237 -3.55 4.14 18.31
C ARG A 237 -4.49 3.48 17.30
N THR A 238 -4.84 4.24 16.27
CA THR A 238 -5.71 3.79 15.18
C THR A 238 -4.93 3.48 13.92
N ARG A 239 -5.39 2.50 13.16
CA ARG A 239 -4.84 2.13 11.84
C ARG A 239 -5.94 1.53 10.97
N TRP A 240 -5.64 1.36 9.69
CA TRP A 240 -6.50 0.56 8.82
C TRP A 240 -6.31 -0.94 9.06
N GLY A 241 -7.42 -1.63 9.22
CA GLY A 241 -7.52 -3.08 9.16
C GLY A 241 -7.13 -3.60 7.78
N GLN A 242 -6.84 -4.89 7.71
CA GLN A 242 -6.42 -5.56 6.49
C GLN A 242 -7.04 -6.95 6.49
N ASP A 243 -7.40 -7.44 5.31
CA ASP A 243 -7.65 -8.87 5.18
C ASP A 243 -6.31 -9.63 5.27
N ARG A 244 -6.15 -10.38 6.35
CA ARG A 244 -5.02 -11.28 6.60
C ARG A 244 -5.47 -12.75 6.61
N GLY A 245 -6.64 -13.04 6.03
CA GLY A 245 -7.20 -14.39 5.98
C GLY A 245 -6.43 -15.29 5.02
N LEU A 246 -6.34 -16.58 5.38
CA LEU A 246 -5.74 -17.60 4.52
C LEU A 246 -6.49 -17.72 3.18
N ARG A 247 -7.82 -17.61 3.20
CA ARG A 247 -8.67 -17.59 1.99
C ARG A 247 -8.17 -16.60 0.93
N ALA A 248 -7.93 -15.35 1.33
CA ALA A 248 -7.44 -14.33 0.41
C ALA A 248 -6.00 -14.62 -0.06
N ALA A 249 -5.14 -15.16 0.82
CA ALA A 249 -3.78 -15.55 0.46
C ALA A 249 -3.72 -16.70 -0.56
N LEU A 250 -4.62 -17.68 -0.47
CA LEU A 250 -4.73 -18.79 -1.42
C LEU A 250 -5.24 -18.35 -2.80
N ALA A 251 -5.96 -17.23 -2.88
CA ALA A 251 -6.52 -16.69 -4.11
C ALA A 251 -5.58 -15.76 -4.88
N VAL A 252 -4.35 -15.56 -4.40
CA VAL A 252 -3.37 -14.62 -4.98
C VAL A 252 -3.19 -14.88 -6.48
N THR A 253 -3.25 -13.81 -7.27
CA THR A 253 -3.07 -13.79 -8.72
C THR A 253 -2.47 -12.44 -9.15
N THR A 254 -2.30 -12.25 -10.46
CA THR A 254 -1.99 -10.93 -11.03
C THR A 254 -3.10 -9.94 -10.70
N PRO A 255 -2.80 -8.69 -10.28
CA PRO A 255 -3.84 -7.74 -9.90
C PRO A 255 -4.89 -7.56 -10.99
N THR A 256 -6.16 -7.69 -10.60
CA THR A 256 -7.31 -7.52 -11.49
C THR A 256 -7.79 -6.06 -11.48
N THR A 257 -8.64 -5.68 -12.45
CA THR A 257 -9.32 -4.37 -12.45
C THR A 257 -10.03 -4.10 -11.13
N GLY A 258 -10.75 -5.10 -10.58
CA GLY A 258 -11.41 -4.98 -9.28
C GLY A 258 -10.42 -4.64 -8.15
N ALA A 259 -9.24 -5.26 -8.13
CA ALA A 259 -8.23 -4.96 -7.12
C ALA A 259 -7.75 -3.49 -7.18
N CYS A 260 -7.52 -2.95 -8.38
CA CYS A 260 -7.20 -1.54 -8.57
C CYS A 260 -8.34 -0.62 -8.12
N LEU A 261 -9.58 -0.98 -8.46
CA LEU A 261 -10.77 -0.17 -8.19
C LEU A 261 -11.20 -0.14 -6.73
N ARG A 262 -10.71 -1.05 -5.86
CA ARG A 262 -10.82 -0.91 -4.39
C ARG A 262 -10.38 0.46 -3.87
N CYS A 263 -9.41 1.06 -4.57
CA CYS A 263 -8.81 2.33 -4.21
C CYS A 263 -9.08 3.42 -5.27
N HIS A 264 -9.05 3.05 -6.55
CA HIS A 264 -9.10 4.01 -7.65
C HIS A 264 -10.51 4.42 -8.06
N GLN A 265 -11.55 3.63 -7.75
CA GLN A 265 -12.93 3.99 -8.08
C GLN A 265 -13.34 5.31 -7.43
N HIS A 266 -12.87 5.56 -6.19
CA HIS A 266 -13.05 6.83 -5.49
C HIS A 266 -12.58 8.05 -6.30
N ASN A 267 -11.51 7.94 -7.10
CA ASN A 267 -11.01 9.06 -7.91
C ASN A 267 -11.63 9.14 -9.31
N LEU A 268 -12.31 8.08 -9.76
CA LEU A 268 -12.91 7.95 -11.08
C LEU A 268 -14.40 8.28 -11.04
N GLY A 269 -15.19 7.42 -10.41
CA GLY A 269 -16.65 7.56 -10.28
C GLY A 269 -17.10 8.28 -9.00
N GLY A 270 -16.18 8.67 -8.12
CA GLY A 270 -16.44 9.53 -6.97
C GLY A 270 -17.35 8.92 -5.91
N ASP A 271 -17.30 7.60 -5.69
CA ASP A 271 -18.13 6.87 -4.73
C ASP A 271 -19.65 7.10 -4.85
N VAL A 272 -20.16 7.44 -6.04
CA VAL A 272 -21.55 7.91 -6.20
C VAL A 272 -22.57 6.78 -6.35
N TYR A 273 -22.29 5.78 -7.19
CA TYR A 273 -23.23 4.68 -7.45
C TYR A 273 -22.51 3.40 -7.86
N ILE A 274 -23.20 2.28 -7.66
CA ILE A 274 -22.85 0.98 -8.23
C ILE A 274 -23.71 0.82 -9.48
N GLU A 275 -23.08 0.60 -10.61
CA GLU A 275 -23.80 0.40 -11.87
C GLU A 275 -24.46 -0.99 -11.91
N ASN A 276 -25.64 -1.05 -12.53
CA ASN A 276 -26.44 -2.27 -12.55
C ASN A 276 -25.70 -3.38 -13.29
N GLY A 277 -25.41 -4.47 -12.59
CA GLY A 277 -24.68 -5.61 -13.16
C GLY A 277 -23.16 -5.43 -13.20
N HIS A 278 -22.60 -4.35 -12.63
CA HIS A 278 -21.17 -4.03 -12.62
C HIS A 278 -20.61 -3.79 -11.21
N ALA A 279 -21.11 -4.53 -10.22
CA ALA A 279 -20.70 -4.40 -8.82
C ALA A 279 -19.20 -4.72 -8.60
N GLU A 280 -18.63 -5.57 -9.43
CA GLU A 280 -17.22 -5.97 -9.46
C GLU A 280 -16.26 -4.80 -9.76
N PHE A 281 -16.74 -3.73 -10.39
CA PHE A 281 -15.99 -2.49 -10.62
C PHE A 281 -16.10 -1.49 -9.47
N ALA A 282 -16.90 -1.79 -8.44
CA ALA A 282 -17.14 -0.92 -7.30
C ALA A 282 -16.93 -1.62 -5.93
N PRO A 283 -15.84 -2.38 -5.72
CA PRO A 283 -15.68 -3.19 -4.51
C PRO A 283 -15.61 -2.38 -3.21
N SER A 284 -15.16 -1.12 -3.28
CA SER A 284 -15.17 -0.22 -2.12
C SER A 284 -16.56 0.21 -1.69
N LEU A 285 -17.53 0.20 -2.62
CA LEU A 285 -18.93 0.58 -2.42
C LEU A 285 -19.81 -0.60 -2.02
N THR A 286 -19.52 -1.79 -2.55
CA THR A 286 -20.29 -3.01 -2.27
C THR A 286 -20.02 -3.55 -0.87
N ALA A 287 -18.78 -3.44 -0.39
CA ALA A 287 -18.35 -3.98 0.90
C ALA A 287 -17.68 -2.89 1.73
N ARG A 288 -18.47 -1.97 2.31
CA ARG A 288 -18.00 -0.76 3.02
C ARG A 288 -17.37 -1.05 4.38
N GLY A 289 -17.46 -2.27 4.87
CA GLY A 289 -17.11 -2.62 6.23
C GLY A 289 -18.31 -3.11 7.05
N ALA A 290 -18.07 -4.14 7.87
CA ALA A 290 -19.03 -4.71 8.81
C ALA A 290 -19.41 -3.75 9.98
N ASP A 291 -18.48 -3.50 10.92
CA ASP A 291 -18.83 -2.80 12.18
C ASP A 291 -18.76 -1.27 12.12
N ARG A 292 -17.78 -0.76 11.37
CA ARG A 292 -17.46 0.67 11.23
C ARG A 292 -17.36 1.01 9.74
N PRO A 293 -18.50 1.11 9.04
CA PRO A 293 -18.49 1.29 7.60
C PRO A 293 -17.69 2.54 7.23
N ARG A 294 -16.97 2.45 6.10
CA ARG A 294 -16.18 3.54 5.56
C ARG A 294 -17.09 4.66 5.06
N VAL A 295 -16.66 5.88 5.31
CA VAL A 295 -17.32 7.07 4.76
C VAL A 295 -17.14 7.09 3.25
N LEU A 296 -18.25 7.17 2.53
CA LEU A 296 -18.24 7.39 1.09
C LEU A 296 -18.05 8.88 0.82
N HIS A 297 -17.37 9.19 -0.29
CA HIS A 297 -17.10 10.56 -0.70
C HIS A 297 -17.81 10.90 -2.02
N PRO A 298 -19.15 10.92 -2.05
CA PRO A 298 -19.92 11.19 -3.26
C PRO A 298 -19.49 12.52 -3.88
N GLY A 299 -19.18 12.51 -5.17
CA GLY A 299 -18.79 13.71 -5.92
C GLY A 299 -17.32 14.10 -5.79
N SER A 300 -16.49 13.27 -5.14
CA SER A 300 -15.03 13.43 -5.15
C SER A 300 -14.47 13.05 -6.54
N LYS A 301 -14.07 14.06 -7.32
CA LYS A 301 -13.27 13.93 -8.57
C LYS A 301 -13.98 13.27 -9.77
N ARG A 302 -13.33 13.38 -10.94
CA ARG A 302 -13.64 13.09 -12.37
C ARG A 302 -15.10 12.77 -12.79
N GLY A 303 -15.87 12.02 -12.02
CA GLY A 303 -17.28 11.74 -12.25
C GLY A 303 -17.55 10.72 -13.37
N THR A 304 -16.52 9.96 -13.77
CA THR A 304 -16.58 8.98 -14.86
C THR A 304 -16.05 7.64 -14.35
N PRO A 305 -16.93 6.67 -14.00
CA PRO A 305 -16.49 5.37 -13.51
C PRO A 305 -15.78 4.56 -14.61
N PHE A 306 -14.89 3.64 -14.23
CA PHE A 306 -14.33 2.66 -15.15
C PHE A 306 -15.23 1.43 -15.15
N THR A 307 -16.23 1.39 -16.01
CA THR A 307 -17.19 0.29 -16.17
C THR A 307 -17.52 0.12 -17.66
N PRO A 308 -18.01 -1.05 -18.10
CA PRO A 308 -18.36 -1.28 -19.49
C PRO A 308 -19.35 -0.28 -20.09
N ASP A 309 -20.27 0.28 -19.29
CA ASP A 309 -21.26 1.25 -19.80
C ASP A 309 -20.68 2.66 -20.00
N TRP A 310 -19.57 3.00 -19.32
CA TRP A 310 -18.98 4.35 -19.35
C TRP A 310 -17.59 4.43 -19.98
N ASP A 311 -16.87 3.32 -20.05
CA ASP A 311 -15.51 3.26 -20.58
C ASP A 311 -15.38 2.16 -21.64
N VAL A 312 -15.13 2.57 -22.88
CA VAL A 312 -14.97 1.67 -24.03
C VAL A 312 -13.81 0.68 -23.86
N HIS A 313 -12.81 1.01 -23.06
CA HIS A 313 -11.70 0.10 -22.76
C HIS A 313 -12.16 -1.00 -21.80
N ALA A 314 -12.94 -0.64 -20.78
CA ALA A 314 -13.56 -1.61 -19.87
C ALA A 314 -14.52 -2.53 -20.64
N ALA A 315 -15.33 -1.98 -21.56
CA ALA A 315 -16.22 -2.74 -22.42
C ALA A 315 -15.47 -3.72 -23.35
N ALA A 316 -14.25 -3.36 -23.76
CA ALA A 316 -13.36 -4.21 -24.54
C ALA A 316 -12.62 -5.27 -23.69
N GLY A 317 -12.85 -5.31 -22.38
CA GLY A 317 -12.18 -6.23 -21.47
C GLY A 317 -10.75 -5.84 -21.10
N LEU A 318 -10.32 -4.61 -21.39
CA LEU A 318 -9.02 -4.12 -20.95
C LEU A 318 -9.00 -3.91 -19.44
N THR A 319 -7.87 -4.27 -18.85
CA THR A 319 -7.56 -4.07 -17.44
C THR A 319 -6.68 -2.85 -17.25
N CYS A 320 -6.54 -2.42 -16.00
CA CYS A 320 -5.68 -1.28 -15.66
C CYS A 320 -4.23 -1.52 -16.10
N LEU A 321 -3.71 -2.75 -15.96
CA LEU A 321 -2.32 -3.09 -16.23
C LEU A 321 -1.99 -3.18 -17.72
N ASP A 322 -2.99 -3.30 -18.60
CA ASP A 322 -2.77 -3.31 -20.06
C ASP A 322 -2.24 -1.96 -20.56
N CYS A 323 -2.62 -0.86 -19.88
CA CYS A 323 -2.13 0.48 -20.17
C CYS A 323 -1.10 0.97 -19.14
N HIS A 324 -1.26 0.60 -17.87
CA HIS A 324 -0.37 0.97 -16.80
C HIS A 324 0.80 -0.02 -16.70
N ALA A 325 1.72 0.07 -17.66
CA ALA A 325 2.93 -0.74 -17.72
C ALA A 325 3.63 -0.79 -16.35
N THR A 326 4.03 -1.98 -15.94
CA THR A 326 4.49 -2.24 -14.58
C THR A 326 5.88 -2.85 -14.59
N GLU A 327 6.82 -2.18 -13.91
CA GLU A 327 8.19 -2.64 -13.69
C GLU A 327 8.33 -3.16 -12.27
N GLY A 328 8.00 -4.45 -12.08
CA GLY A 328 7.84 -5.05 -10.75
C GLY A 328 6.60 -4.52 -10.03
N HIS A 329 6.79 -3.62 -9.06
CA HIS A 329 5.73 -2.93 -8.32
C HIS A 329 5.69 -1.41 -8.63
N ARG A 330 6.49 -0.96 -9.61
CA ARG A 330 6.45 0.40 -10.13
C ARG A 330 5.45 0.46 -11.28
N ILE A 331 4.24 0.92 -10.98
CA ILE A 331 3.15 1.04 -11.94
C ILE A 331 3.21 2.41 -12.61
N ALA A 332 3.27 2.44 -13.94
CA ALA A 332 3.36 3.67 -14.71
C ALA A 332 2.16 4.59 -14.45
N LYS A 333 2.43 5.89 -14.35
CA LYS A 333 1.39 6.93 -14.31
C LYS A 333 0.95 7.25 -15.75
N GLY A 334 -0.31 7.62 -15.94
CA GLY A 334 -0.78 8.13 -17.22
C GLY A 334 0.01 9.37 -17.69
N THR A 335 0.16 9.51 -19.01
CA THR A 335 1.01 10.54 -19.64
C THR A 335 0.44 11.96 -19.53
N HIS A 336 -0.87 12.11 -19.32
CA HIS A 336 -1.52 13.40 -19.14
C HIS A 336 -2.29 13.44 -17.82
N THR A 337 -1.87 14.31 -16.91
CA THR A 337 -2.62 14.61 -15.68
C THR A 337 -2.90 16.09 -15.57
N THR A 338 -4.17 16.47 -15.72
CA THR A 338 -4.66 17.74 -15.21
C THR A 338 -5.03 17.55 -13.75
N THR A 339 -4.22 18.11 -12.84
CA THR A 339 -4.62 18.23 -11.44
C THR A 339 -5.49 19.47 -11.29
N MET A 340 -6.78 19.35 -11.60
CA MET A 340 -7.75 20.37 -11.18
C MET A 340 -8.08 20.14 -9.71
N MET A 341 -7.22 20.60 -8.81
CA MET A 341 -7.61 20.90 -7.43
C MET A 341 -7.06 22.29 -7.10
N ALA A 342 -7.89 23.28 -7.42
CA ALA A 342 -8.03 24.48 -6.61
C ALA A 342 -8.83 24.12 -5.36
#